data_AF-X6N9Z9-F1
#
_entry.id   AF-X6N9Z9-F1
#
_cell.length_a   1.000
_cell.length_b   1.000
_cell.length_c   1.000
_cell.angle_alpha   90.00
_cell.angle_beta   90.00
_cell.angle_gamma   90.00
#
_symmetry.space_group_name_H-M   'P 1'
#
loop_
_entity.id
_entity.type
_entity.pdbx_description
1 polymer ?
#
loop_
_entity_poly.entity_id
_entity_poly.type
_entity_poly.pdbx_seq_one_letter_code
_entity_poly.pdbx_strand_id
1 'polypeptide(L)'
;MEINCPQHKDMDESLIIGENCLKQFLSQNPDSCPVTPHKNCLYSQNRLAKRYIGELLVTCARQFEQKDDQENKVEDTSVPLCCDFKGTIKQVDDHLENACCLKSVKCWFESFGCDDTCAKSTLRDHLASAMKFHFDLVMKSFEALKQTIQQQQVFQIFFFFFLYILDTRIKVGKCNTQIGGAIERRRDCTFETKARTISLFSSLFVCLFKTTLLEMEKLKQETLSAKAINNSKNPSVSGGRKATAPVSGQKKSATNKQKIYPRKKTLAILVALTMEEPLLVVLMTLIMVMGDTMVMEEALMAVDTTEEIRKIYKQHFSLFCFLLVILSIGEIQTYLHFDLAYLYLSKGNIFF
;
A
#
# COMPACT_ATOMS: atom_id res chain seq x y z
N MET A 1 0.53 2.67 -44.60
CA MET A 1 -0.51 2.55 -45.64
C MET A 1 -0.13 3.49 -46.77
N GLU A 2 -0.46 3.14 -47.99
CA GLU A 2 -0.26 3.98 -49.18
C GLU A 2 -1.62 4.34 -49.78
N ILE A 3 -1.75 5.60 -50.20
CA ILE A 3 -2.95 6.14 -50.82
C ILE A 3 -2.91 5.83 -52.33
N ASN A 4 -3.93 5.14 -52.85
CA ASN A 4 -3.96 4.62 -54.23
C ASN A 4 -5.22 5.01 -55.01
N CYS A 5 -5.84 6.15 -54.69
CA CYS A 5 -7.05 6.57 -55.41
C CYS A 5 -6.70 7.33 -56.72
N PRO A 6 -7.61 7.35 -57.71
CA PRO A 6 -7.36 8.00 -59.01
C PRO A 6 -6.96 9.47 -58.91
N GLN A 7 -7.47 10.19 -57.91
CA GLN A 7 -7.19 11.61 -57.66
C GLN A 7 -5.72 11.88 -57.29
N HIS A 8 -4.94 10.85 -56.95
CA HIS A 8 -3.51 10.95 -56.63
C HIS A 8 -2.63 10.15 -57.60
N LYS A 9 -3.17 9.71 -58.74
CA LYS A 9 -2.43 8.90 -59.72
C LYS A 9 -1.30 9.68 -60.42
N ASP A 10 -1.51 10.98 -60.61
CA ASP A 10 -0.58 11.86 -61.32
C ASP A 10 0.40 12.58 -60.37
N MET A 11 0.46 12.17 -59.11
CA MET A 11 1.49 12.66 -58.19
C MET A 11 2.78 11.87 -58.40
N ASP A 12 3.90 12.59 -58.53
CA ASP A 12 5.22 11.99 -58.75
C ASP A 12 5.72 11.13 -57.56
N GLU A 13 5.06 11.24 -56.40
CA GLU A 13 5.48 10.62 -55.14
C GLU A 13 4.39 9.74 -54.51
N SER A 14 4.81 8.62 -53.93
CA SER A 14 3.94 7.75 -53.11
C SER A 14 3.54 8.45 -51.81
N LEU A 15 2.24 8.64 -51.61
CA LEU A 15 1.68 9.18 -50.37
C LEU A 15 1.59 8.08 -49.31
N ILE A 16 2.50 8.11 -48.34
CA ILE A 16 2.55 7.15 -47.23
C ILE A 16 1.97 7.78 -45.95
N ILE A 17 1.04 7.06 -45.32
CA ILE A 17 0.43 7.43 -44.03
C ILE A 17 0.55 6.31 -43.01
N GLY A 18 0.79 6.67 -41.74
CA GLY A 18 0.78 5.73 -40.62
C GLY A 18 -0.58 5.05 -40.46
N GLU A 19 -0.60 3.73 -40.25
CA GLU A 19 -1.85 2.96 -40.19
C GLU A 19 -2.77 3.42 -39.04
N ASN A 20 -2.21 3.66 -37.86
CA ASN A 20 -2.98 4.12 -36.71
C ASN A 20 -3.50 5.56 -36.90
N CYS A 21 -2.67 6.45 -37.47
CA CYS A 21 -3.08 7.81 -37.80
C CYS A 21 -4.24 7.81 -38.80
N LEU A 22 -4.17 6.94 -39.82
CA LEU A 22 -5.24 6.80 -40.80
C LEU A 22 -6.54 6.27 -40.14
N LYS A 23 -6.45 5.25 -39.29
CA LYS A 23 -7.62 4.73 -38.56
C LYS A 23 -8.28 5.79 -37.68
N GLN A 24 -7.48 6.59 -36.98
CA GLN A 24 -7.96 7.68 -36.13
C GLN A 24 -8.60 8.80 -36.96
N PHE A 25 -8.03 9.14 -38.11
CA PHE A 25 -8.60 10.15 -38.99
C PHE A 25 -9.96 9.70 -39.55
N LEU A 26 -10.05 8.46 -40.03
CA LEU A 26 -11.27 7.91 -40.62
C LEU A 26 -12.40 7.68 -39.61
N SER A 27 -12.09 7.51 -38.32
CA SER A 27 -13.14 7.41 -37.29
C SER A 27 -13.87 8.74 -37.05
N GLN A 28 -13.21 9.86 -37.30
CA GLN A 28 -13.79 11.21 -37.20
C GLN A 28 -14.30 11.71 -38.55
N ASN A 29 -13.71 11.25 -39.64
CA ASN A 29 -13.98 11.70 -41.01
C ASN A 29 -14.20 10.48 -41.92
N PRO A 30 -15.37 9.82 -41.80
CA PRO A 30 -15.66 8.62 -42.58
C PRO A 30 -15.55 8.91 -44.08
N ASP A 31 -14.87 8.02 -44.80
CA ASP A 31 -14.64 8.05 -46.24
C ASP A 31 -13.90 9.28 -46.78
N SER A 32 -13.36 10.14 -45.92
CA SER A 32 -12.58 11.31 -46.34
C SER A 32 -11.13 10.95 -46.64
N CYS A 33 -10.52 11.60 -47.64
CA CYS A 33 -9.09 11.53 -47.87
C CYS A 33 -8.34 12.55 -47.01
N PRO A 34 -7.24 12.16 -46.32
CA PRO A 34 -6.47 13.07 -45.46
C PRO A 34 -5.64 14.10 -46.23
N VAL A 35 -5.52 13.99 -47.55
CA VAL A 35 -4.68 14.88 -48.39
C VAL A 35 -5.51 15.91 -49.15
N THR A 36 -6.59 15.48 -49.82
CA THR A 36 -7.51 16.37 -50.54
C THR A 36 -8.97 15.97 -50.31
N PRO A 37 -9.93 16.90 -50.29
CA PRO A 37 -11.32 16.60 -49.99
C PRO A 37 -12.00 15.85 -51.14
N HIS A 38 -11.95 14.52 -51.10
CA HIS A 38 -12.74 13.62 -51.93
C HIS A 38 -13.17 12.38 -51.12
N LYS A 39 -14.08 11.59 -51.70
CA LYS A 39 -14.65 10.40 -51.07
C LYS A 39 -14.11 9.11 -51.69
N ASN A 40 -14.25 8.00 -50.97
CA ASN A 40 -13.92 6.64 -51.45
C ASN A 40 -12.43 6.46 -51.76
N CYS A 41 -11.57 7.01 -50.90
CA CYS A 41 -10.13 6.87 -51.02
C CYS A 41 -9.69 5.41 -50.80
N LEU A 42 -8.79 4.91 -51.66
CA LEU A 42 -8.27 3.54 -51.58
C LEU A 42 -6.95 3.52 -50.80
N TYR A 43 -6.82 2.59 -49.87
CA TYR A 43 -5.63 2.44 -49.03
C TYR A 43 -5.08 1.02 -49.15
N SER A 44 -3.77 0.88 -49.37
CA SER A 44 -3.11 -0.42 -49.45
C SER A 44 -1.88 -0.49 -48.54
N GLN A 45 -1.42 -1.70 -48.23
CA GLN A 45 -0.23 -1.89 -47.39
C GLN A 45 1.03 -1.92 -48.27
N ASN A 46 1.84 -0.86 -48.24
CA ASN A 46 3.13 -0.83 -48.91
C ASN A 46 4.22 -1.52 -48.05
N ARG A 47 4.52 -2.78 -48.37
CA ARG A 47 5.52 -3.59 -47.64
C ARG A 47 6.96 -3.10 -47.86
N LEU A 48 7.26 -2.52 -49.03
CA LEU A 48 8.60 -2.01 -49.34
C LEU A 48 8.90 -0.74 -48.53
N ALA A 49 7.98 0.23 -48.53
CA ALA A 49 8.09 1.43 -47.70
C ALA A 49 8.26 1.06 -46.22
N LYS A 50 7.47 0.10 -45.70
CA LYS A 50 7.62 -0.38 -44.32
C LYS A 50 9.01 -0.97 -44.05
N ARG A 51 9.58 -1.73 -45.00
CA ARG A 51 10.94 -2.27 -44.88
C ARG A 51 11.96 -1.13 -44.86
N TYR A 52 11.93 -0.22 -45.82
CA TYR A 52 12.87 0.90 -45.91
C TYR A 52 12.81 1.81 -44.69
N ILE A 53 11.62 2.22 -44.26
CA ILE A 53 11.43 3.02 -43.04
C ILE A 53 12.03 2.27 -41.84
N GLY A 54 11.78 0.98 -41.71
CA GLY A 54 12.33 0.19 -40.61
C GLY A 54 13.85 0.06 -40.58
N GLU A 55 14.53 0.25 -41.72
CA GLU A 55 16.00 0.25 -41.84
C GLU A 55 16.62 1.64 -41.69
N LEU A 56 15.82 2.72 -41.60
CA LEU A 56 16.35 4.06 -41.40
C LEU A 56 17.17 4.12 -40.12
N LEU A 57 18.37 4.69 -40.22
CA LEU A 57 19.24 4.93 -39.08
C LEU A 57 18.74 6.14 -38.31
N VAL A 58 18.55 5.96 -37.01
CA VAL A 58 18.07 6.98 -36.09
C VAL A 58 18.93 7.01 -34.84
N THR A 59 18.89 8.16 -34.16
CA THR A 59 19.48 8.34 -32.84
C THR A 59 18.41 8.15 -31.75
N CYS A 60 18.83 8.04 -30.49
CA CYS A 60 17.89 7.83 -29.39
C CYS A 60 16.99 9.07 -29.19
N ALA A 61 15.67 8.89 -29.26
CA ALA A 61 14.71 9.97 -29.08
C ALA A 61 14.86 10.70 -27.73
N ARG A 62 15.24 9.98 -26.66
CA ARG A 62 15.45 10.57 -25.32
C ARG A 62 16.65 11.52 -25.24
N GLN A 63 17.56 11.52 -26.22
CA GLN A 63 18.66 12.51 -26.26
C GLN A 63 18.15 13.92 -26.55
N PHE A 64 16.99 14.08 -27.18
CA PHE A 64 16.41 15.38 -27.50
C PHE A 64 15.69 15.99 -26.29
N GLU A 65 14.94 15.17 -25.55
CA GLU A 65 14.23 15.60 -24.33
C GLU A 65 15.17 16.25 -23.29
N GLN A 66 16.43 15.79 -23.21
CA GLN A 66 17.41 16.36 -22.27
C GLN A 66 17.98 17.72 -22.69
N LYS A 67 17.98 18.03 -23.99
CA LYS A 67 18.56 19.28 -24.48
C LYS A 67 17.67 20.47 -24.15
N ASP A 68 16.35 20.30 -24.24
CA ASP A 68 15.38 21.35 -23.92
C ASP A 68 15.49 21.79 -22.45
N ASP A 69 15.84 20.88 -21.54
CA ASP A 69 16.07 21.19 -20.12
C ASP A 69 17.44 21.85 -19.84
N GLN A 70 18.42 21.69 -20.74
CA GLN A 70 19.79 22.18 -20.56
C GLN A 70 20.07 23.56 -21.16
N GLU A 71 19.28 24.04 -22.12
CA GLU A 71 19.50 25.37 -22.75
C GLU A 71 19.47 26.54 -21.74
N ASN A 72 18.95 26.33 -20.53
CA ASN A 72 18.94 27.32 -19.45
C ASN A 72 20.11 27.23 -18.46
N LYS A 73 21.08 26.32 -18.63
CA LYS A 73 22.23 26.16 -17.72
C LYS A 73 23.55 26.30 -18.45
N VAL A 74 23.92 27.56 -18.71
CA VAL A 74 25.24 27.99 -19.17
C VAL A 74 26.24 27.84 -18.01
N GLU A 75 26.99 26.74 -17.94
CA GLU A 75 28.39 26.69 -17.43
C GLU A 75 29.00 25.27 -17.50
N ASP A 76 29.72 25.04 -18.60
CA ASP A 76 31.06 24.43 -18.74
C ASP A 76 31.43 23.07 -18.15
N THR A 77 30.51 22.32 -17.55
CA THR A 77 30.78 20.91 -17.20
C THR A 77 29.99 19.99 -18.10
N SER A 78 30.53 19.67 -19.29
CA SER A 78 29.90 18.75 -20.24
C SER A 78 29.86 17.34 -19.65
N VAL A 79 28.86 17.05 -18.83
CA VAL A 79 28.57 15.69 -18.40
C VAL A 79 28.27 14.89 -19.68
N PRO A 80 29.03 13.82 -19.97
CA PRO A 80 28.87 13.07 -21.20
C PRO A 80 27.43 12.56 -21.34
N LEU A 81 26.78 12.91 -22.46
CA LEU A 81 25.48 12.38 -22.84
C LEU A 81 25.56 10.85 -22.80
N CYS A 82 24.80 10.25 -21.89
CA CYS A 82 25.04 8.86 -21.50
C CYS A 82 24.62 7.85 -22.58
N CYS A 83 23.78 8.26 -23.55
CA CYS A 83 23.34 7.42 -24.66
C CYS A 83 24.01 7.88 -25.95
N ASP A 84 24.58 6.95 -26.69
CA ASP A 84 25.20 7.12 -28.01
C ASP A 84 24.56 6.21 -29.06
N PHE A 85 23.35 5.71 -28.76
CA PHE A 85 22.65 4.77 -29.65
C PHE A 85 22.45 5.37 -31.04
N LYS A 86 22.93 4.61 -32.03
CA LYS A 86 22.74 4.83 -33.45
C LYS A 86 22.40 3.48 -34.07
N GLY A 87 21.13 3.28 -34.41
CA GLY A 87 20.62 2.00 -34.89
C GLY A 87 19.43 2.17 -35.82
N THR A 88 18.81 1.08 -36.26
CA THR A 88 17.65 1.15 -37.14
C THR A 88 16.37 1.45 -36.36
N ILE A 89 15.34 2.01 -37.01
CA ILE A 89 14.02 2.26 -36.37
C ILE A 89 13.47 0.99 -35.68
N LYS A 90 13.66 -0.19 -36.29
CA LYS A 90 13.20 -1.47 -35.70
C LYS A 90 13.87 -1.80 -34.35
N GLN A 91 15.06 -1.26 -34.08
CA GLN A 91 15.82 -1.49 -32.84
C GLN A 91 15.49 -0.47 -31.75
N VAL A 92 14.78 0.62 -32.08
CA VAL A 92 14.52 1.72 -31.15
C VAL A 92 13.71 1.27 -29.94
N ASP A 93 12.64 0.48 -30.14
CA ASP A 93 11.78 0.04 -29.04
C ASP A 93 12.55 -0.80 -28.01
N ASP A 94 13.32 -1.78 -28.50
CA ASP A 94 14.17 -2.61 -27.64
C ASP A 94 15.22 -1.78 -26.91
N HIS A 95 15.84 -0.82 -27.61
CA HIS A 95 16.75 0.12 -26.99
C HIS A 95 16.06 0.92 -25.87
N LEU A 96 14.92 1.57 -26.14
CA LEU A 96 14.21 2.42 -25.19
C LEU A 96 13.76 1.66 -23.94
N GLU A 97 13.40 0.38 -24.07
CA GLU A 97 12.93 -0.44 -22.96
C GLU A 97 14.06 -1.10 -22.17
N ASN A 98 15.07 -1.64 -22.85
CA ASN A 98 16.01 -2.57 -22.23
C ASN A 98 17.42 -1.97 -22.06
N ALA A 99 17.92 -1.27 -23.09
CA ALA A 99 19.31 -0.85 -23.15
C ALA A 99 19.55 0.64 -22.81
N CYS A 100 18.55 1.50 -23.00
CA CYS A 100 18.69 2.94 -22.89
C CYS A 100 19.06 3.35 -21.46
N CYS A 101 20.25 3.92 -21.30
CA CYS A 101 20.73 4.46 -20.03
C CYS A 101 19.97 5.72 -19.58
N LEU A 102 19.32 6.43 -20.51
CA LEU A 102 18.45 7.57 -20.23
C LEU A 102 17.06 7.15 -19.75
N LYS A 103 16.77 5.85 -19.68
CA LYS A 103 15.51 5.36 -19.09
C LYS A 103 15.44 5.80 -17.64
N SER A 104 14.40 6.56 -17.31
CA SER A 104 14.05 6.87 -15.94
C SER A 104 13.56 5.60 -15.24
N VAL A 105 14.17 5.28 -14.11
CA VAL A 105 13.80 4.15 -13.26
C VAL A 105 13.47 4.69 -11.87
N LYS A 106 12.41 4.16 -11.27
CA LYS A 106 12.07 4.49 -9.89
C LYS A 106 13.12 3.95 -8.94
N CYS A 107 13.38 4.66 -7.84
CA CYS A 107 14.25 4.15 -6.79
C CYS A 107 13.73 2.82 -6.24
N TRP A 108 14.64 1.89 -5.93
CA TRP A 108 14.30 0.59 -5.35
C TRP A 108 13.61 0.71 -3.98
N PHE A 109 13.77 1.85 -3.32
CA PHE A 109 13.14 2.16 -2.03
C PHE A 109 11.79 2.89 -2.16
N GLU A 110 11.17 2.92 -3.34
CA GLU A 110 9.83 3.51 -3.53
C GLU A 110 8.79 2.93 -2.56
N SER A 111 8.82 1.61 -2.31
CA SER A 111 7.91 0.97 -1.36
C SER A 111 8.08 1.43 0.09
N PHE A 112 9.22 2.03 0.42
CA PHE A 112 9.52 2.58 1.75
C PHE A 112 9.35 4.12 1.80
N GLY A 113 8.95 4.75 0.69
CA GLY A 113 8.65 6.18 0.61
C GLY A 113 9.71 7.04 -0.09
N CYS A 114 10.69 6.44 -0.78
CA CYS A 114 11.58 7.21 -1.66
C CYS A 114 10.90 7.48 -3.01
N ASP A 115 10.42 8.71 -3.20
CA ASP A 115 9.70 9.12 -4.42
C ASP A 115 10.65 9.54 -5.58
N ASP A 116 11.96 9.36 -5.43
CA ASP A 116 12.95 9.75 -6.43
C ASP A 116 12.88 8.87 -7.69
N THR A 117 12.93 9.55 -8.84
CA THR A 117 13.07 8.93 -10.16
C THR A 117 14.43 9.31 -10.72
N CYS A 118 15.25 8.31 -11.03
CA CYS A 118 16.63 8.52 -11.48
C CYS A 118 16.82 8.00 -12.90
N ALA A 119 17.79 8.55 -13.64
CA ALA A 119 18.26 7.88 -14.83
C ALA A 119 18.89 6.53 -14.44
N LYS A 120 18.75 5.51 -15.29
CA LYS A 120 19.33 4.17 -15.04
C LYS A 120 20.84 4.24 -14.77
N SER A 121 21.55 5.16 -15.43
CA SER A 121 22.97 5.40 -15.20
C SER A 121 23.28 6.00 -13.82
N THR A 122 22.46 6.94 -13.35
CA THR A 122 22.69 7.63 -12.06
C THR A 122 22.07 6.92 -10.87
N LEU A 123 21.28 5.86 -11.10
CA LEU A 123 20.63 5.10 -10.02
C LEU A 123 21.66 4.59 -9.00
N ARG A 124 22.83 4.13 -9.45
CA ARG A 124 23.89 3.65 -8.54
C ARG A 124 24.41 4.76 -7.63
N ASP A 125 24.63 5.94 -8.19
CA ASP A 125 25.12 7.11 -7.45
C ASP A 125 24.06 7.64 -6.49
N HIS A 126 22.78 7.65 -6.90
CA HIS A 126 21.66 7.95 -6.01
C HIS A 126 21.61 6.94 -4.85
N LEU A 127 21.67 5.63 -5.13
CA LEU A 127 21.64 4.60 -4.09
C LEU A 127 22.82 4.75 -3.10
N ALA A 128 24.01 5.09 -3.59
CA ALA A 128 25.19 5.30 -2.76
C ALA A 128 25.09 6.59 -1.92
N SER A 129 24.73 7.73 -2.54
CA SER A 129 24.65 9.04 -1.88
C SER A 129 23.45 9.16 -0.92
N ALA A 130 22.36 8.44 -1.18
CA ALA A 130 21.16 8.43 -0.33
C ALA A 130 21.07 7.19 0.57
N MET A 131 22.14 6.39 0.71
CA MET A 131 22.10 5.13 1.47
C MET A 131 21.63 5.32 2.92
N LYS A 132 22.07 6.38 3.60
CA LYS A 132 21.63 6.70 4.97
C LYS A 132 20.12 6.97 5.03
N PHE A 133 19.62 7.79 4.11
CA PHE A 133 18.18 8.08 4.01
C PHE A 133 17.37 6.82 3.72
N HIS A 134 17.82 5.99 2.78
CA HIS A 134 17.16 4.71 2.49
C HIS A 134 17.14 3.78 3.71
N PHE A 135 18.23 3.72 4.48
CA PHE A 135 18.28 2.95 5.72
C PHE A 135 17.28 3.48 6.75
N ASP A 136 17.20 4.79 6.95
CA ASP A 136 16.24 5.42 7.87
C ASP A 136 14.78 5.11 7.47
N LEU A 137 14.46 5.10 6.18
CA LEU A 137 13.13 4.69 5.69
C LEU A 137 12.82 3.23 6.06
N VAL A 138 13.76 2.31 5.84
CA VAL A 138 13.60 0.89 6.18
C VAL A 138 13.44 0.70 7.69
N MET A 139 14.25 1.39 8.49
CA MET A 139 14.17 1.33 9.95
C MET A 139 12.83 1.87 10.47
N LYS A 140 12.34 2.98 9.90
CA LYS A 140 11.01 3.51 10.24
C LYS A 140 9.90 2.51 9.94
N SER A 141 9.96 1.83 8.79
CA SER A 141 9.01 0.76 8.45
C SER A 141 9.11 -0.44 9.39
N PHE A 142 10.32 -0.79 9.84
CA PHE A 142 10.53 -1.86 10.79
C PHE A 142 9.96 -1.54 12.18
N GLU A 143 10.17 -0.33 12.70
CA GLU A 143 9.59 0.10 13.97
C GLU A 143 8.06 0.17 13.91
N ALA A 144 7.49 0.66 12.81
CA ALA A 144 6.04 0.63 12.61
C ALA A 144 5.50 -0.81 12.64
N LEU A 145 6.17 -1.74 11.95
CA LEU A 145 5.80 -3.17 11.97
C LEU A 145 5.88 -3.76 13.39
N LYS A 146 6.93 -3.43 14.14
CA LYS A 146 7.10 -3.88 15.54
C LYS A 146 5.97 -3.37 16.43
N GLN A 147 5.58 -2.09 16.28
CA GLN A 147 4.44 -1.52 17.01
C GLN A 147 3.14 -2.25 16.67
N THR A 148 2.87 -2.54 15.39
CA THR A 148 1.70 -3.32 14.98
C THR A 148 1.69 -4.72 15.61
N ILE A 149 2.84 -5.41 15.63
CA ILE A 149 2.96 -6.74 16.26
C ILE A 149 2.69 -6.66 17.77
N GLN A 150 3.24 -5.66 18.45
CA GLN A 150 3.01 -5.47 19.90
C GLN A 150 1.53 -5.18 20.20
N GLN A 151 0.89 -4.31 19.42
CA GLN A 151 -0.55 -4.03 19.54
C GLN A 151 -1.37 -5.30 19.33
N GLN A 152 -1.04 -6.12 18.32
CA GLN A 152 -1.70 -7.39 18.09
C GLN A 152 -1.50 -8.39 19.24
N GLN A 153 -0.31 -8.45 19.85
CA GLN A 153 -0.06 -9.31 21.01
C GLN A 153 -0.90 -8.89 22.23
N VAL A 154 -0.98 -7.59 22.50
CA VAL A 154 -1.83 -7.05 23.57
C VAL A 154 -3.29 -7.39 23.31
N PHE A 155 -3.76 -7.17 22.07
CA PHE A 155 -5.12 -7.53 21.66
C PHE A 155 -5.42 -9.02 21.81
N GLN A 156 -4.47 -9.89 21.48
CA GLN A 156 -4.59 -11.34 21.70
C GLN A 156 -4.74 -11.68 23.19
N ILE A 157 -3.93 -11.09 24.08
CA ILE A 157 -4.01 -11.34 25.52
C ILE A 157 -5.38 -10.90 26.06
N PHE A 158 -5.83 -9.70 25.70
CA PHE A 158 -7.16 -9.22 26.08
C PHE A 158 -8.27 -10.14 25.56
N PHE A 159 -8.15 -10.62 24.33
CA PHE A 159 -9.11 -11.55 23.75
C PHE A 159 -9.16 -12.87 24.53
N PHE A 160 -8.02 -13.47 24.86
CA PHE A 160 -7.99 -14.70 25.67
C PHE A 160 -8.57 -14.49 27.08
N PHE A 161 -8.30 -13.34 27.70
CA PHE A 161 -8.86 -13.00 29.01
C PHE A 161 -10.38 -12.83 28.94
N PHE A 162 -10.89 -12.19 27.89
CA PHE A 162 -12.33 -12.05 27.65
C PHE A 162 -13.00 -13.42 27.46
N LEU A 163 -12.41 -14.30 26.66
CA LEU A 163 -12.90 -15.68 26.52
C LEU A 163 -12.91 -16.44 27.85
N TYR A 164 -11.89 -16.27 28.69
CA TYR A 164 -11.81 -16.88 30.01
C TYR A 164 -12.92 -16.37 30.96
N ILE A 165 -13.20 -15.06 30.98
CA ILE A 165 -14.30 -14.50 31.78
C ILE A 165 -15.65 -15.05 31.31
N LEU A 166 -15.86 -15.13 30.00
CA LEU A 166 -17.09 -15.71 29.45
C LEU A 166 -17.26 -17.18 29.87
N ASP A 167 -16.20 -17.99 29.79
CA ASP A 167 -16.22 -19.39 30.21
C ASP A 167 -16.54 -19.54 31.71
N THR A 168 -15.92 -18.73 32.57
CA THR A 168 -16.20 -18.76 34.03
C THR A 168 -17.63 -18.35 34.35
N ARG A 169 -18.18 -17.32 33.68
CA ARG A 169 -19.59 -16.91 33.86
C ARG A 169 -20.56 -18.00 33.42
N ILE A 170 -20.29 -18.67 32.30
CA ILE A 170 -21.11 -19.79 31.82
C ILE A 170 -21.13 -20.94 32.84
N LYS A 171 -19.98 -21.23 33.49
CA LYS A 171 -19.88 -22.27 34.53
C LYS A 171 -20.65 -21.91 35.79
N VAL A 172 -20.56 -20.68 36.29
CA VAL A 172 -21.29 -20.23 37.49
C VAL A 172 -22.80 -20.29 37.28
N GLY A 173 -23.30 -19.92 36.09
CA GLY A 173 -24.72 -20.01 35.76
C GLY A 173 -25.28 -21.44 35.88
N LYS A 174 -24.48 -22.48 35.56
CA LYS A 174 -24.89 -23.88 35.67
C LYS A 174 -24.96 -24.40 37.12
N CYS A 175 -24.20 -23.82 38.04
CA CYS A 175 -24.24 -24.22 39.46
C CYS A 175 -25.47 -23.66 40.18
N ASN A 176 -25.88 -22.44 39.87
CA ASN A 176 -27.05 -21.84 40.53
C ASN A 176 -28.37 -22.53 40.17
N THR A 177 -28.51 -23.07 38.96
CA THR A 177 -29.71 -23.82 38.54
C THR A 177 -29.88 -25.17 39.24
N GLN A 178 -28.81 -25.77 39.81
CA GLN A 178 -28.93 -26.98 40.62
C GLN A 178 -29.42 -26.72 42.05
N ILE A 179 -29.29 -25.50 42.56
CA ILE A 179 -29.66 -25.14 43.94
C ILE A 179 -31.13 -24.67 44.04
N GLY A 180 -31.73 -24.23 42.93
CA GLY A 180 -33.10 -23.71 42.84
C GLY A 180 -34.18 -24.74 42.46
N GLY A 181 -34.16 -25.94 43.03
CA GLY A 181 -35.14 -26.99 42.72
C GLY A 181 -36.55 -26.73 43.27
N ALA A 182 -37.29 -25.76 42.72
CA ALA A 182 -38.78 -25.71 42.81
C ALA A 182 -39.49 -24.64 41.93
N ILE A 183 -38.83 -23.57 41.43
CA ILE A 183 -39.55 -22.42 40.81
C ILE A 183 -39.22 -22.21 39.30
N GLU A 184 -38.42 -23.08 38.69
CA GLU A 184 -37.68 -22.72 37.47
C GLU A 184 -38.06 -23.59 36.26
N ARG A 185 -39.13 -23.24 35.53
CA ARG A 185 -39.46 -23.85 34.22
C ARG A 185 -39.60 -22.88 33.04
N ARG A 186 -39.50 -21.55 33.27
CA ARG A 186 -39.53 -20.52 32.20
C ARG A 186 -38.20 -19.80 31.96
N ARG A 187 -37.20 -19.90 32.85
CA ARG A 187 -35.91 -19.21 32.70
C ARG A 187 -34.87 -19.97 31.86
N ASP A 188 -35.04 -21.27 31.66
CA ASP A 188 -34.02 -22.11 31.00
C ASP A 188 -33.85 -21.83 29.49
N CYS A 189 -34.91 -21.40 28.79
CA CYS A 189 -34.87 -21.23 27.34
C CYS A 189 -34.05 -20.01 26.87
N THR A 190 -34.03 -18.92 27.65
CA THR A 190 -33.28 -17.69 27.34
C THR A 190 -31.78 -17.80 27.64
N PHE A 191 -31.40 -18.66 28.60
CA PHE A 191 -29.99 -18.89 28.91
C PHE A 191 -29.29 -19.74 27.83
N GLU A 192 -29.97 -20.79 27.33
CA GLU A 192 -29.39 -21.67 26.31
C GLU A 192 -29.17 -20.96 24.97
N THR A 193 -30.07 -20.04 24.59
CA THR A 193 -29.89 -19.21 23.40
C THR A 193 -28.72 -18.24 23.54
N LYS A 194 -28.55 -17.58 24.69
CA LYS A 194 -27.39 -16.70 24.94
C LYS A 194 -26.06 -17.46 24.94
N ALA A 195 -26.01 -18.65 25.52
CA ALA A 195 -24.82 -19.50 25.51
C ALA A 195 -24.43 -19.94 24.09
N ARG A 196 -25.40 -20.29 23.23
CA ARG A 196 -25.15 -20.61 21.81
C ARG A 196 -24.65 -19.40 21.03
N THR A 197 -25.22 -18.21 21.25
CA THR A 197 -24.75 -16.97 20.59
C THR A 197 -23.30 -16.65 20.97
N ILE A 198 -22.94 -16.76 22.26
CA ILE A 198 -21.56 -16.56 22.74
C ILE A 198 -20.61 -17.59 22.12
N SER A 199 -21.02 -18.87 22.08
CA SER A 199 -20.22 -19.94 21.46
C SER A 199 -19.99 -19.71 19.97
N LEU A 200 -21.01 -19.26 19.23
CA LEU A 200 -20.90 -18.95 17.81
C LEU A 200 -19.98 -17.75 17.57
N PHE A 201 -20.09 -16.71 18.39
CA PHE A 201 -19.24 -15.52 18.28
C PHE A 201 -17.77 -15.86 18.58
N SER A 202 -17.52 -16.66 19.61
CA SER A 202 -16.18 -17.16 19.93
C SER A 202 -15.58 -17.99 18.78
N SER A 203 -16.37 -18.87 18.17
CA SER A 203 -15.92 -19.70 17.04
C SER A 203 -15.62 -18.86 15.80
N LEU A 204 -16.49 -17.91 15.46
CA LEU A 204 -16.31 -17.00 14.34
C LEU A 204 -15.05 -16.14 14.52
N PHE A 205 -14.83 -15.61 15.72
CA PHE A 205 -13.64 -14.81 16.01
C PHE A 205 -12.35 -15.64 15.90
N VAL A 206 -12.30 -16.83 16.49
CA VAL A 206 -11.13 -17.73 16.36
C VAL A 206 -10.85 -18.04 14.90
N CYS A 207 -11.90 -18.24 14.10
CA CYS A 207 -11.78 -18.46 12.67
C CYS A 207 -11.17 -17.24 11.96
N LEU A 208 -11.76 -16.05 12.13
CA LEU A 208 -11.26 -14.79 11.55
C LEU A 208 -9.78 -14.56 11.91
N PHE A 209 -9.46 -14.69 13.19
CA PHE A 209 -8.11 -14.50 13.71
C PHE A 209 -7.09 -15.49 13.12
N LYS A 210 -7.44 -16.77 13.02
CA LYS A 210 -6.60 -17.80 12.39
C LYS A 210 -6.35 -17.50 10.92
N THR A 211 -7.35 -16.96 10.22
CA THR A 211 -7.23 -16.56 8.81
C THR A 211 -6.26 -15.39 8.65
N THR A 212 -6.35 -14.37 9.52
CA THR A 212 -5.42 -13.23 9.52
C THR A 212 -3.98 -13.66 9.81
N LEU A 213 -3.77 -14.54 10.80
CA LEU A 213 -2.44 -15.09 11.10
C LEU A 213 -1.85 -15.86 9.90
N LEU A 214 -2.67 -16.66 9.23
CA LEU A 214 -2.25 -17.42 8.05
C LEU A 214 -1.86 -16.49 6.89
N GLU A 215 -2.59 -15.40 6.67
CA GLU A 215 -2.23 -14.38 5.68
C GLU A 215 -0.92 -13.66 6.02
N MET A 216 -0.71 -13.32 7.29
CA MET A 216 0.55 -12.73 7.76
C MET A 216 1.75 -13.69 7.55
N GLU A 217 1.57 -14.97 7.83
CA GLU A 217 2.61 -15.98 7.63
C GLU A 217 2.90 -16.20 6.14
N LYS A 218 1.87 -16.19 5.29
CA LYS A 218 2.03 -16.24 3.83
C LYS A 218 2.83 -15.03 3.31
N LEU A 219 2.49 -13.81 3.75
CA LEU A 219 3.23 -12.60 3.39
C LEU A 219 4.69 -12.65 3.84
N LYS A 220 4.97 -13.20 5.03
CA LYS A 220 6.33 -13.44 5.53
C LYS A 220 7.10 -14.38 4.60
N GLN A 221 6.48 -15.48 4.17
CA GLN A 221 7.11 -16.45 3.26
C GLN A 221 7.36 -15.86 1.85
N GLU A 222 6.41 -15.08 1.33
CA GLU A 222 6.58 -14.37 0.05
C GLU A 222 7.75 -13.38 0.10
N THR A 223 7.89 -12.67 1.22
CA THR A 223 9.00 -11.73 1.44
C THR A 223 10.36 -12.43 1.52
N LEU A 224 10.43 -13.58 2.20
CA LEU A 224 11.66 -14.39 2.27
C LEU A 224 12.04 -14.98 0.89
N SER A 225 11.04 -15.45 0.14
CA SER A 225 11.23 -15.99 -1.21
C SER A 225 11.73 -14.92 -2.18
N ALA A 226 11.19 -13.69 -2.11
CA ALA A 226 11.65 -12.56 -2.91
C ALA A 226 13.11 -12.19 -2.62
N LYS A 227 13.56 -12.26 -1.35
CA LYS A 227 14.96 -12.05 -0.98
C LYS A 227 15.88 -13.11 -1.57
N ALA A 228 15.47 -14.39 -1.57
CA ALA A 228 16.27 -15.48 -2.13
C ALA A 228 16.49 -15.31 -3.65
N ILE A 229 15.46 -14.88 -4.39
CA ILE A 229 15.55 -14.65 -5.84
C ILE A 229 16.47 -13.46 -6.17
N ASN A 230 16.46 -12.41 -5.35
CA ASN A 230 17.34 -11.26 -5.58
C ASN A 230 18.81 -11.59 -5.28
N ASN A 231 19.08 -12.47 -4.31
CA ASN A 231 20.43 -12.91 -3.99
C ASN A 231 21.02 -13.83 -5.05
N SER A 232 20.21 -14.63 -5.76
CA SER A 232 20.71 -15.51 -6.84
C SER A 232 21.01 -14.76 -8.14
N LYS A 233 20.44 -13.56 -8.34
CA LYS A 233 20.61 -12.77 -9.56
C LYS A 233 21.83 -11.83 -9.58
N ASN A 234 22.59 -11.76 -8.49
CA ASN A 234 23.87 -11.04 -8.46
C ASN A 234 25.04 -12.03 -8.46
N PRO A 235 25.44 -12.57 -9.63
CA PRO A 235 26.72 -13.26 -9.71
C PRO A 235 27.82 -12.27 -9.35
N SER A 236 28.66 -12.68 -8.39
CA SER A 236 29.84 -11.96 -7.96
C SER A 236 30.71 -11.59 -9.16
N VAL A 237 30.65 -10.33 -9.57
CA VAL A 237 31.62 -9.74 -10.50
C VAL A 237 32.92 -9.58 -9.71
N SER A 238 33.75 -10.63 -9.76
CA SER A 238 35.16 -10.54 -9.37
C SER A 238 35.90 -9.83 -10.49
N GLY A 239 36.17 -8.54 -10.29
CA GLY A 239 36.90 -7.72 -11.25
C GLY A 239 37.48 -6.53 -10.54
N GLY A 240 38.76 -6.64 -10.17
CA GLY A 240 39.47 -5.62 -9.42
C GLY A 240 39.54 -4.28 -10.13
N ARG A 241 39.55 -3.19 -9.35
CA ARG A 241 40.11 -1.92 -9.80
C ARG A 241 40.62 -1.07 -8.66
N LYS A 242 41.73 -0.40 -9.00
CA LYS A 242 42.54 0.56 -8.25
C LYS A 242 41.71 1.73 -7.72
N ALA A 243 42.16 2.21 -6.57
CA ALA A 243 41.64 3.35 -5.84
C ALA A 243 41.90 4.69 -6.54
N THR A 244 40.90 5.57 -6.53
CA THR A 244 41.03 7.03 -6.66
C THR A 244 40.04 7.73 -5.71
N ALA A 245 40.48 8.88 -5.21
CA ALA A 245 39.98 9.59 -4.02
C ALA A 245 38.64 10.35 -4.21
N PRO A 246 37.93 10.71 -3.12
CA PRO A 246 36.64 11.39 -3.19
C PRO A 246 36.76 12.91 -3.10
N VAL A 247 35.94 13.63 -3.88
CA VAL A 247 35.67 15.06 -3.71
C VAL A 247 34.18 15.24 -3.44
N SER A 248 33.88 15.88 -2.31
CA SER A 248 32.54 16.10 -1.76
C SER A 248 31.95 17.44 -2.16
N GLY A 249 30.67 17.44 -2.55
CA GLY A 249 29.87 18.66 -2.67
C GLY A 249 28.39 18.35 -2.87
N GLN A 250 27.59 18.38 -1.80
CA GLN A 250 26.13 18.22 -1.84
C GLN A 250 25.44 19.59 -1.86
N LYS A 251 24.52 19.82 -2.80
CA LYS A 251 23.43 20.80 -2.69
C LYS A 251 22.10 20.14 -3.06
N LYS A 252 21.10 20.28 -2.19
CA LYS A 252 19.74 19.75 -2.33
C LYS A 252 18.85 20.79 -3.03
N SER A 253 17.99 20.34 -3.94
CA SER A 253 16.93 21.13 -4.56
C SER A 253 15.64 20.32 -4.52
N ALA A 254 14.58 20.91 -3.97
CA ALA A 254 13.25 20.31 -3.85
C ALA A 254 12.34 20.85 -4.96
N THR A 255 11.66 19.95 -5.67
CA THR A 255 10.53 20.33 -6.54
C THR A 255 9.35 19.39 -6.34
N ASN A 256 8.24 20.04 -5.99
CA ASN A 256 6.89 19.54 -5.82
C ASN A 256 6.29 19.11 -7.17
N LYS A 257 5.66 17.93 -7.25
CA LYS A 257 4.64 17.61 -8.28
C LYS A 257 3.71 16.48 -7.84
N GLN A 258 2.46 16.64 -8.26
CA GLN A 258 1.22 16.07 -7.75
C GLN A 258 0.94 14.66 -8.31
N LYS A 259 0.40 13.78 -7.45
CA LYS A 259 0.24 12.33 -7.62
C LYS A 259 -1.06 11.93 -8.35
N ILE A 260 -0.96 10.96 -9.26
CA ILE A 260 -2.05 10.05 -9.67
C ILE A 260 -1.57 8.60 -9.45
N TYR A 261 -2.31 7.83 -8.64
CA TYR A 261 -2.04 6.42 -8.25
C TYR A 261 -3.18 5.51 -8.73
N PRO A 262 -2.88 4.23 -9.02
CA PRO A 262 -3.64 3.19 -8.30
C PRO A 262 -2.86 1.89 -7.95
N ARG A 263 -3.49 1.09 -7.08
CA ARG A 263 -3.26 -0.32 -6.68
C ARG A 263 -2.54 -0.68 -5.37
N LYS A 264 -1.48 0.00 -4.90
CA LYS A 264 -0.89 -0.36 -3.58
C LYS A 264 -1.55 0.33 -2.38
N LYS A 265 -2.24 1.45 -2.60
CA LYS A 265 -3.04 2.14 -1.57
C LYS A 265 -4.19 1.29 -1.04
N THR A 266 -4.72 0.38 -1.85
CA THR A 266 -5.89 -0.43 -1.50
C THR A 266 -5.61 -1.38 -0.33
N LEU A 267 -4.38 -1.87 -0.16
CA LEU A 267 -4.03 -2.79 0.93
C LEU A 267 -3.79 -2.05 2.26
N ALA A 268 -3.14 -0.89 2.23
CA ALA A 268 -2.98 -0.05 3.42
C ALA A 268 -4.32 0.54 3.89
N ILE A 269 -5.23 0.84 2.96
CA ILE A 269 -6.61 1.22 3.27
C ILE A 269 -7.42 0.02 3.79
N LEU A 270 -7.21 -1.19 3.26
CA LEU A 270 -7.86 -2.40 3.81
C LEU A 270 -7.42 -2.67 5.25
N VAL A 271 -6.12 -2.53 5.56
CA VAL A 271 -5.59 -2.72 6.93
C VAL A 271 -6.03 -1.61 7.88
N ALA A 272 -6.19 -0.38 7.39
CA ALA A 272 -6.73 0.72 8.20
C ALA A 272 -8.24 0.55 8.47
N LEU A 273 -9.03 0.13 7.46
CA LEU A 273 -10.47 -0.08 7.60
C LEU A 273 -10.80 -1.33 8.44
N THR A 274 -9.97 -2.38 8.40
CA THR A 274 -10.17 -3.56 9.26
C THR A 274 -9.75 -3.36 10.70
N MET A 275 -9.20 -2.19 11.09
CA MET A 275 -8.77 -1.92 12.46
C MET A 275 -9.68 -0.94 13.20
N GLU A 276 -10.38 -0.02 12.50
CA GLU A 276 -11.35 0.90 13.13
C GLU A 276 -12.70 0.23 13.43
N GLU A 277 -13.17 -0.68 12.57
CA GLU A 277 -14.45 -1.37 12.79
C GLU A 277 -14.47 -2.43 13.91
N PRO A 278 -13.45 -3.28 14.14
CA PRO A 278 -13.52 -4.27 15.21
C PRO A 278 -13.51 -3.64 16.60
N LEU A 279 -12.90 -2.47 16.78
CA LEU A 279 -12.97 -1.71 18.04
C LEU A 279 -14.39 -1.20 18.29
N LEU A 280 -15.05 -0.68 17.26
CA LEU A 280 -16.45 -0.26 17.36
C LEU A 280 -17.39 -1.45 17.60
N VAL A 281 -17.15 -2.61 16.97
CA VAL A 281 -17.93 -3.84 17.21
C VAL A 281 -17.68 -4.38 18.62
N VAL A 282 -16.44 -4.38 19.11
CA VAL A 282 -16.12 -4.78 20.49
C VAL A 282 -16.73 -3.80 21.49
N LEU A 283 -16.67 -2.50 21.24
CA LEU A 283 -17.26 -1.46 22.08
C LEU A 283 -18.80 -1.57 22.08
N MET A 284 -19.44 -1.76 20.93
CA MET A 284 -20.89 -1.96 20.84
C MET A 284 -21.33 -3.26 21.50
N THR A 285 -20.55 -4.33 21.38
CA THR A 285 -20.82 -5.60 22.07
C THR A 285 -20.66 -5.43 23.59
N LEU A 286 -19.64 -4.70 24.04
CA LEU A 286 -19.47 -4.34 25.46
C LEU A 286 -20.62 -3.46 25.96
N ILE A 287 -21.04 -2.44 25.20
CA ILE A 287 -22.17 -1.57 25.55
C ILE A 287 -23.48 -2.38 25.63
N MET A 288 -23.73 -3.28 24.68
CA MET A 288 -24.91 -4.15 24.71
C MET A 288 -24.89 -5.11 25.90
N VAL A 289 -23.74 -5.72 26.19
CA VAL A 289 -23.58 -6.59 27.36
C VAL A 289 -23.72 -5.78 28.66
N MET A 290 -23.24 -4.54 28.69
CA MET A 290 -23.36 -3.64 29.85
C MET A 290 -24.79 -3.13 30.07
N GLY A 291 -25.50 -2.76 29.01
CA GLY A 291 -26.90 -2.31 29.08
C GLY A 291 -27.83 -3.37 29.67
N ASP A 292 -27.65 -4.63 29.27
CA ASP A 292 -28.38 -5.77 29.85
C ASP A 292 -27.99 -6.02 31.33
N THR A 293 -26.74 -5.77 31.73
CA THR A 293 -26.32 -5.93 33.14
C THR A 293 -26.82 -4.82 34.05
N MET A 294 -26.96 -3.59 33.57
CA MET A 294 -27.54 -2.49 34.35
C MET A 294 -29.04 -2.71 34.62
N VAL A 295 -29.77 -3.25 33.64
CA VAL A 295 -31.18 -3.65 33.82
C VAL A 295 -31.31 -4.83 34.80
N MET A 296 -30.33 -5.75 34.80
CA MET A 296 -30.27 -6.80 35.83
C MET A 296 -29.92 -6.26 37.23
N GLU A 297 -29.12 -5.20 37.35
CA GLU A 297 -28.76 -4.59 38.64
C GLU A 297 -29.98 -3.95 39.31
N GLU A 298 -30.82 -3.25 38.54
CA GLU A 298 -32.10 -2.69 39.01
C GLU A 298 -33.08 -3.78 39.47
N ALA A 299 -33.10 -4.91 38.76
CA ALA A 299 -33.91 -6.08 39.14
C ALA A 299 -33.34 -6.85 40.34
N LEU A 300 -32.01 -6.91 40.52
CA LEU A 300 -31.35 -7.61 41.62
C LEU A 300 -31.37 -6.79 42.92
N MET A 301 -31.34 -5.45 42.83
CA MET A 301 -31.52 -4.54 43.96
C MET A 301 -32.95 -4.53 44.51
N ALA A 302 -33.93 -4.99 43.72
CA ALA A 302 -35.32 -5.17 44.15
C ALA A 302 -35.58 -6.52 44.85
N VAL A 303 -34.62 -7.45 44.84
CA VAL A 303 -34.71 -8.76 45.48
C VAL A 303 -33.76 -8.80 46.67
N ASP A 304 -34.28 -9.16 47.85
CA ASP A 304 -33.54 -9.24 49.11
C ASP A 304 -32.48 -10.37 49.04
N THR A 305 -31.33 -10.03 48.45
CA THR A 305 -30.19 -10.93 48.25
C THR A 305 -29.18 -10.76 49.37
N THR A 306 -28.57 -11.88 49.77
CA THR A 306 -27.64 -11.94 50.90
C THR A 306 -26.42 -11.03 50.70
N GLU A 307 -26.00 -10.35 51.77
CA GLU A 307 -24.91 -9.36 51.84
C GLU A 307 -23.59 -9.83 51.17
N GLU A 308 -23.33 -11.14 51.17
CA GLU A 308 -22.17 -11.79 50.55
C GLU A 308 -22.15 -11.67 49.02
N ILE A 309 -23.31 -11.78 48.35
CA ILE A 309 -23.41 -11.62 46.89
C ILE A 309 -23.14 -10.17 46.50
N ARG A 310 -23.60 -9.22 47.32
CA ARG A 310 -23.37 -7.78 47.14
C ARG A 310 -21.88 -7.43 47.26
N LYS A 311 -21.14 -8.06 48.19
CA LYS A 311 -19.68 -7.90 48.32
C LYS A 311 -18.92 -8.40 47.11
N ILE A 312 -19.25 -9.59 46.60
CA ILE A 312 -18.61 -10.18 45.42
C ILE A 312 -18.84 -9.28 44.20
N TYR A 313 -20.08 -8.81 43.98
CA TYR A 313 -20.38 -7.89 42.89
C TYR A 313 -19.63 -6.56 42.99
N LYS A 314 -19.57 -5.97 44.18
CA LYS A 314 -18.86 -4.69 44.40
C LYS A 314 -17.35 -4.83 44.14
N GLN A 315 -16.77 -5.97 44.49
CA GLN A 315 -15.36 -6.26 44.24
C GLN A 315 -15.07 -6.46 42.73
N HIS A 316 -15.93 -7.19 42.02
CA HIS A 316 -15.78 -7.38 40.57
C HIS A 316 -16.07 -6.10 39.77
N PHE A 317 -17.03 -5.28 40.20
CA PHE A 317 -17.32 -3.98 39.59
C PHE A 317 -16.14 -3.00 39.78
N SER A 318 -15.54 -2.97 40.97
CA SER A 318 -14.34 -2.16 41.23
C SER A 318 -13.16 -2.58 40.35
N LEU A 319 -12.93 -3.88 40.18
CA LEU A 319 -11.88 -4.40 39.28
C LEU A 319 -12.16 -4.07 37.81
N PHE A 320 -13.42 -4.09 37.41
CA PHE A 320 -13.87 -3.76 36.05
C PHE A 320 -13.73 -2.26 35.75
N CYS A 321 -14.13 -1.38 36.67
CA CYS A 321 -13.89 0.06 36.56
C CYS A 321 -12.40 0.36 36.52
N PHE A 322 -11.58 -0.35 37.30
CA PHE A 322 -10.12 -0.19 37.27
C PHE A 322 -9.53 -0.60 35.90
N LEU A 323 -10.02 -1.68 35.30
CA LEU A 323 -9.63 -2.09 33.93
C LEU A 323 -10.06 -1.09 32.86
N LEU A 324 -11.27 -0.51 32.96
CA LEU A 324 -11.73 0.55 32.06
C LEU A 324 -10.89 1.82 32.20
N VAL A 325 -10.49 2.18 33.43
CA VAL A 325 -9.58 3.30 33.70
C VAL A 325 -8.19 3.02 33.14
N ILE A 326 -7.64 1.80 33.25
CA ILE A 326 -6.35 1.45 32.63
C ILE A 326 -6.42 1.53 31.10
N LEU A 327 -7.51 1.06 30.50
CA LEU A 327 -7.71 1.12 29.05
C LEU A 327 -7.84 2.58 28.55
N SER A 328 -8.59 3.42 29.27
CA SER A 328 -8.73 4.83 28.92
C SER A 328 -7.46 5.65 29.22
N ILE A 329 -6.67 5.31 30.25
CA ILE A 329 -5.35 5.93 30.46
C ILE A 329 -4.37 5.52 29.35
N GLY A 330 -4.40 4.26 28.89
CA GLY A 330 -3.57 3.79 27.78
C GLY A 330 -3.87 4.49 26.46
N GLU A 331 -5.15 4.73 26.17
CA GLU A 331 -5.61 5.55 25.03
C GLU A 331 -5.22 7.02 25.18
N ILE A 332 -5.43 7.63 26.35
CA ILE A 332 -5.02 9.02 26.60
C ILE A 332 -3.51 9.18 26.43
N GLN A 333 -2.70 8.22 26.87
CA GLN A 333 -1.24 8.30 26.76
C GLN A 333 -0.75 8.13 25.31
N THR A 334 -1.48 7.38 24.48
CA THR A 334 -1.21 7.28 23.03
C THR A 334 -1.68 8.52 22.28
N TYR A 335 -2.84 9.09 22.60
CA TYR A 335 -3.31 10.37 22.06
C TYR A 335 -2.41 11.55 22.48
N LEU A 336 -1.96 11.61 23.74
CA LEU A 336 -1.06 12.66 24.21
C LEU A 336 0.31 12.57 23.55
N HIS A 337 0.84 11.36 23.30
CA HIS A 337 2.06 11.18 22.53
C HIS A 337 1.90 11.53 21.04
N PHE A 338 0.71 11.29 20.47
CA PHE A 338 0.41 11.65 19.08
C PHE A 338 0.25 13.18 18.92
N ASP A 339 -0.45 13.84 19.84
CA ASP A 339 -0.62 15.29 19.86
C ASP A 339 0.68 16.02 20.25
N LEU A 340 1.48 15.50 21.18
CA LEU A 340 2.81 16.05 21.47
C LEU A 340 3.77 15.86 20.28
N ALA A 341 3.73 14.73 19.58
CA ALA A 341 4.51 14.53 18.36
C ALA A 341 4.03 15.44 17.21
N TYR A 342 2.72 15.68 17.10
CA TYR A 342 2.13 16.59 16.12
C TYR A 342 2.43 18.07 16.43
N LEU A 343 2.44 18.46 17.72
CA LEU A 343 2.89 19.78 18.19
C LEU A 343 4.40 19.98 18.02
N TYR A 344 5.21 18.94 18.23
CA TYR A 344 6.65 18.98 17.98
C TYR A 344 6.98 19.11 16.48
N LEU A 345 6.17 18.46 15.62
CA LEU A 345 6.34 18.52 14.16
C LEU A 345 5.77 19.81 13.54
N SER A 346 4.75 20.42 14.15
CA SER A 346 4.14 21.67 13.64
C SER A 346 4.84 22.96 14.11
N LYS A 347 5.66 22.91 15.16
CA LYS A 347 6.45 24.07 15.64
C LYS A 347 7.92 24.08 15.22
N GLY A 348 8.38 23.10 14.43
CA GLY A 348 9.75 22.97 13.94
C GLY A 348 10.16 23.91 12.79
N ASN A 349 9.54 25.09 12.67
CA ASN A 349 10.00 26.18 11.83
C ASN A 349 9.55 27.48 12.47
N ILE A 350 10.43 28.08 13.29
CA ILE A 350 10.61 29.52 13.50
C ILE A 350 11.83 29.70 14.44
N PHE A 351 12.83 30.42 13.92
CA PHE A 351 14.09 30.94 14.51
C PHE A 351 15.39 30.10 14.49
N PHE A 352 16.30 30.62 13.64
CA PHE A 352 17.75 30.45 13.40
C PHE A 352 18.30 29.13 12.87
#